data_AF-A0A7L4TI16-F1
#
_entry.id   AF-A0A7L4TI16-F1
#
_cell.length_a   1.000
_cell.length_b   1.000
_cell.length_c   1.000
_cell.angle_alpha   90.00
_cell.angle_beta   90.00
_cell.angle_gamma   90.00
#
_symmetry.space_group_name_H-M   'P 1'
#
loop_
_entity.id
_entity.type
_entity.pdbx_description
1 polymer ?
#
loop_
_entity_poly.entity_id
_entity_poly.type
_entity_poly.pdbx_seq_one_letter_code
_entity_poly.pdbx_strand_id
1 'polypeptide(L)' 'YNMVRIIVGTLLEVGYGKRTAESVDTALRTCKRDDAGKTAPPQGLYLWSVQYND' A
#
# COMPACT_ATOMS: atom_id res chain seq x y z
N TYR A 1 -11.15 -0.90 -2.85
CA TYR A 1 -11.20 0.54 -2.49
C TYR A 1 -9.99 0.86 -1.62
N ASN A 2 -9.34 2.03 -1.77
CA ASN A 2 -8.11 2.45 -1.06
C ASN A 2 -6.79 1.68 -1.34
N MET A 3 -6.73 0.82 -2.37
CA MET A 3 -5.57 -0.07 -2.61
C MET A 3 -4.22 0.66 -2.59
N VAL A 4 -4.05 1.71 -3.40
CA VAL A 4 -2.79 2.46 -3.48
C VAL A 4 -2.35 2.99 -2.11
N ARG A 5 -3.28 3.59 -1.36
CA ARG A 5 -3.00 4.15 -0.02
C ARG A 5 -2.72 3.08 1.03
N ILE A 6 -3.29 1.89 0.90
CA ILE A 6 -3.01 0.75 1.78
C ILE A 6 -1.59 0.22 1.52
N ILE A 7 -1.21 0.06 0.25
CA ILE A 7 0.13 -0.37 -0.13
C ILE A 7 1.17 0.64 0.37
N VAL A 8 0.98 1.92 0.06
CA VAL A 8 1.90 2.99 0.50
C VAL A 8 2.02 3.02 2.03
N GLY A 9 0.92 2.94 2.77
CA GLY A 9 0.97 2.93 4.23
C GLY A 9 1.65 1.70 4.82
N THR A 10 1.51 0.54 4.18
CA THR A 10 2.25 -0.68 4.54
C THR A 10 3.76 -0.50 4.34
N LEU A 11 4.16 0.06 3.19
CA LEU A 11 5.56 0.32 2.89
C LEU A 11 6.19 1.37 3.81
N LEU A 12 5.42 2.38 4.23
CA LEU A 12 5.87 3.37 5.22
C LEU A 12 6.18 2.70 6.56
N GLU A 13 5.33 1.77 7.03
CA GLU A 13 5.60 1.03 8.27
C GLU A 13 6.87 0.18 8.18
N VAL A 14 7.18 -0.39 7.01
CA VAL A 14 8.47 -1.07 6.76
C VAL A 14 9.63 -0.09 6.81
N GLY A 15 9.53 1.05 6.12
CA GLY A 15 10.56 2.10 6.15
C GLY A 15 10.82 2.67 7.55
N TYR A 16 9.81 2.65 8.43
CA TYR A 16 9.93 3.03 9.84
C TYR A 16 10.35 1.88 10.77
N GLY A 17 10.62 0.68 10.25
CA GLY A 17 11.01 -0.49 11.04
C GLY A 17 9.88 -1.08 11.91
N LYS A 18 8.62 -0.71 11.67
CA LYS A 18 7.45 -1.22 12.40
C LYS A 18 6.93 -2.55 11.84
N ARG A 19 7.34 -2.89 10.62
CA ARG A 19 7.05 -4.14 9.92
C ARG A 19 8.30 -4.62 9.20
N THR A 20 8.38 -5.93 8.97
CA THR A 20 9.45 -6.50 8.15
C THR A 20 9.06 -6.47 6.66
N ALA A 21 10.04 -6.59 5.78
CA ALA A 21 9.78 -6.65 4.34
C ALA A 21 8.96 -7.91 3.97
N GLU A 22 9.18 -9.02 4.66
CA GLU A 22 8.48 -10.30 4.48
C GLU A 22 6.98 -10.19 4.83
N SER A 23 6.63 -9.26 5.73
CA SER A 23 5.21 -8.97 6.04
C SER A 23 4.46 -8.45 4.81
N VAL A 24 5.14 -7.83 3.84
CA VAL A 24 4.50 -7.34 2.60
C VAL A 24 4.16 -8.51 1.69
N ASP A 25 5.08 -9.47 1.52
CA ASP A 25 4.81 -10.71 0.76
C ASP A 25 3.63 -11.49 1.38
N THR A 26 3.60 -11.60 2.70
CA THR A 26 2.47 -12.22 3.42
C THR A 26 1.14 -11.54 3.09
N ALA A 27 1.07 -10.21 3.21
CA ALA A 27 -0.16 -9.45 2.95
C ALA A 27 -0.65 -9.60 1.49
N LEU A 28 0.27 -9.72 0.53
CA LEU A 28 -0.07 -9.94 -0.88
C LEU A 28 -0.59 -11.36 -1.13
N ARG A 29 -0.04 -12.37 -0.44
CA ARG A 29 -0.47 -13.78 -0.61
C ARG A 29 -1.79 -14.08 0.07
N THR A 30 -2.02 -13.52 1.25
CA THR A 30 -3.23 -13.80 2.02
C THR A 30 -4.43 -13.00 1.51
N CYS A 31 -4.19 -11.88 0.82
CA CYS A 31 -5.22 -10.92 0.41
C CYS A 31 -6.08 -10.40 1.57
N LYS A 32 -5.61 -10.53 2.83
CA LYS A 32 -6.34 -10.09 4.02
C LYS A 32 -5.96 -8.66 4.37
N ARG A 33 -6.97 -7.82 4.60
CA ARG A 33 -6.74 -6.41 4.96
C ARG A 33 -5.94 -6.26 6.26
N ASP A 34 -6.16 -7.16 7.21
CA ASP A 34 -5.53 -7.10 8.54
C ASP A 34 -4.01 -7.33 8.49
N ASP A 35 -3.53 -8.01 7.44
CA ASP A 35 -2.11 -8.25 7.23
C ASP A 35 -1.39 -7.00 6.68
N ALA A 36 -2.12 -6.01 6.17
CA ALA A 36 -1.60 -4.76 5.62
C ALA A 36 -1.55 -3.63 6.66
N GLY A 37 -0.66 -2.66 6.45
CA GLY A 37 -0.48 -1.49 7.32
C GLY A 37 -1.67 -0.52 7.29
N LYS A 38 -1.54 0.59 8.04
CA LYS A 38 -2.57 1.64 8.06
C LYS A 38 -2.72 2.28 6.68
N THR A 39 -3.93 2.71 6.35
CA THR A 39 -4.18 3.44 5.10
C THR A 39 -3.49 4.80 5.17
N ALA A 40 -2.60 5.11 4.22
CA ALA A 40 -1.91 6.40 4.15
C ALA A 40 -2.92 7.57 4.01
N PRO A 41 -2.60 8.80 4.44
CA PRO A 41 -3.49 9.96 4.29
C PRO A 41 -3.84 10.25 2.81
N PRO A 42 -5.06 10.73 2.50
CA PRO A 42 -5.49 10.96 1.11
C PRO A 42 -4.77 12.11 0.42
N GLN A 43 -4.37 13.15 1.16
CA GLN A 43 -3.78 14.38 0.61
C GLN A 43 -2.42 14.18 -0.07
N GLY A 44 -1.78 13.02 0.08
CA GLY A 44 -0.52 12.69 -0.58
C GLY A 44 -0.69 11.90 -1.90
N LEU A 45 -1.90 11.53 -2.28
CA LEU A 45 -2.17 10.75 -3.50
C LEU A 45 -2.66 11.65 -4.63
N TYR A 46 -1.99 11.58 -5.78
CA TYR A 46 -2.36 12.31 -6.99
C TYR A 46 -2.45 11.35 -8.18
N LEU A 47 -3.51 11.48 -8.99
CA LEU A 47 -3.58 10.83 -10.30
C LEU A 47 -2.71 11.61 -11.26
N TRP A 48 -1.63 10.98 -11.74
CA TRP A 48 -0.66 11.66 -12.60
C TRP A 48 -1.04 11.62 -14.08
N SER A 49 -1.45 10.45 -14.57
CA SER A 49 -1.75 10.25 -15.98
C SER A 49 -2.72 9.09 -16.17
N VAL A 50 -3.52 9.16 -17.23
CA VAL A 50 -4.34 8.05 -17.73
C VAL A 50 -3.92 7.83 -19.18
N GLN A 51 -3.62 6.57 -19.52
CA GLN A 51 -3.22 6.16 -20.86
C GLN A 51 -4.36 5.38 -21.50
N TYR A 52 -4.67 5.70 -22.74
CA TYR A 52 -5.63 4.98 -23.57
C TYR A 52 -4.85 4.33 -24.71
N ASN A 53 -5.27 3.14 -25.11
CA ASN A 53 -4.80 2.53 -26.35
C ASN A 53 -5.44 3.27 -27.53
N ASP A 54 -4.81 3.18 -28.70
CA ASP A 54 -5.39 3.66 -29.96
C ASP A 54 -6.75 3.01 -30.27
#